data_AF-A0A537FME5-F1
#
_entry.id   AF-A0A537FME5-F1
#
_cell.length_a   1.000
_cell.length_b   1.000
_cell.length_c   1.000
_cell.angle_alpha   90.00
_cell.angle_beta   90.00
_cell.angle_gamma   90.00
#
_symmetry.space_group_name_H-M   'P 1'
#
loop_
_entity.id
_entity.type
_entity.pdbx_description
1 polymer ?
#
loop_
_entity_poly.entity_id
_entity_poly.type
_entity_poly.pdbx_seq_one_letter_code
_entity_poly.pdbx_strand_id
1 'polypeptide(L)'
;MLDKVKEQLKLADQIVAVNAADVAVKVLSTHILRDLVGNLRTFTSQRVRCMKCGSKPRRVPLGGVCHRCGGKLVATVFRMGVEKYLDVATEMVDRYQIRPYYHQRLDLIKLELSETFRPLPEEKAQQKLLISEFA
;
A
#
# COMPACT_ATOMS: atom_id res chain seq x y z
N MET A 1 -7.43 -6.34 -12.62
CA MET A 1 -6.19 -7.15 -12.55
C MET A 1 -6.38 -8.30 -11.59
N LEU A 2 -6.77 -8.04 -10.34
CA LEU A 2 -7.08 -9.10 -9.37
C LEU A 2 -8.18 -10.06 -9.85
N ASP A 3 -9.22 -9.57 -10.52
CA ASP A 3 -10.27 -10.45 -11.06
C ASP A 3 -9.73 -11.43 -12.10
N LYS A 4 -8.75 -11.00 -12.92
CA LYS A 4 -8.07 -11.87 -13.88
C LYS A 4 -7.26 -12.95 -13.18
N VAL A 5 -6.58 -12.60 -12.08
CA VAL A 5 -5.80 -13.55 -11.29
C VAL A 5 -6.73 -14.57 -10.62
N LYS A 6 -7.87 -14.13 -10.07
CA LYS A 6 -8.88 -15.02 -9.48
C LYS A 6 -9.43 -16.01 -10.50
N GLU A 7 -9.81 -15.54 -11.68
CA GLU A 7 -10.31 -16.45 -12.74
C GLU A 7 -9.20 -17.38 -13.27
N GLN A 8 -7.95 -16.90 -13.36
CA GLN A 8 -6.82 -17.75 -13.73
C GLN A 8 -6.59 -18.88 -12.72
N LEU A 9 -6.67 -18.59 -11.43
CA LEU A 9 -6.53 -19.59 -10.37
C LEU A 9 -7.71 -20.56 -10.36
N LYS A 10 -8.94 -20.06 -10.52
CA LYS A 10 -10.14 -20.89 -10.64
C LYS A 10 -10.06 -21.87 -11.81
N LEU A 11 -9.54 -21.41 -12.95
CA LEU A 11 -9.30 -22.26 -14.11
C LEU A 11 -8.22 -23.32 -13.81
N ALA A 12 -7.14 -22.93 -13.12
CA ALA A 12 -6.08 -23.86 -12.71
C ALA A 12 -6.61 -24.94 -11.75
N ASP A 13 -7.54 -24.60 -10.86
CA ASP A 13 -8.19 -25.57 -9.94
C ASP A 13 -9.07 -26.59 -10.68
N GLN A 14 -9.61 -26.23 -11.85
CA GLN A 14 -10.49 -27.10 -12.64
C GLN A 14 -9.74 -28.04 -13.59
N ILE A 15 -8.53 -27.67 -14.02
CA ILE A 15 -7.78 -28.43 -15.02
C ILE A 15 -6.95 -29.51 -14.33
N VAL A 16 -7.29 -30.78 -14.57
CA VAL A 16 -6.59 -31.96 -14.00
C VAL A 16 -5.09 -31.97 -14.32
N ALA A 17 -4.69 -31.51 -15.51
CA ALA A 17 -3.30 -31.51 -15.96
C ALA A 17 -2.44 -30.37 -15.34
N VAL A 18 -3.03 -29.46 -14.56
CA VAL A 18 -2.35 -28.26 -14.05
C VAL A 18 -2.23 -28.35 -12.53
N ASN A 19 -1.02 -28.14 -12.02
CA ASN A 19 -0.82 -27.95 -10.59
C ASN A 19 -1.13 -26.49 -10.22
N ALA A 20 -2.30 -26.26 -9.62
CA ALA A 20 -2.74 -24.93 -9.21
C ALA A 20 -1.80 -24.25 -8.22
N ALA A 21 -1.14 -24.99 -7.32
CA ALA A 21 -0.19 -24.43 -6.37
C ALA A 21 1.05 -23.83 -7.06
N ASP A 22 1.56 -24.50 -8.09
CA ASP A 22 2.70 -23.99 -8.88
C ASP A 22 2.33 -22.73 -9.66
N VAL A 23 1.10 -22.68 -10.20
CA VAL A 23 0.57 -21.48 -10.87
C VAL A 23 0.44 -20.34 -9.87
N ALA A 24 -0.09 -20.61 -8.68
CA ALA A 24 -0.22 -19.61 -7.62
C ALA A 24 1.14 -19.04 -7.21
N VAL A 25 2.16 -19.88 -7.01
CA VAL A 25 3.53 -19.43 -6.70
C VAL A 25 4.09 -18.53 -7.79
N LYS A 26 3.91 -18.90 -9.06
CA LYS A 26 4.38 -18.09 -10.20
C LYS A 26 3.68 -16.75 -10.25
N VAL A 27 2.35 -16.72 -10.13
CA VAL A 27 1.58 -15.47 -10.16
C VAL A 27 1.91 -14.57 -8.98
N LEU A 28 2.03 -15.14 -7.78
CA LEU A 28 2.41 -14.43 -6.57
C LEU A 28 3.78 -13.76 -6.73
N SER A 29 4.80 -14.51 -7.15
CA SER A 29 6.18 -14.02 -7.24
C SER A 29 6.41 -13.03 -8.38
N THR A 30 5.82 -13.26 -9.56
CA THR A 30 6.10 -12.46 -10.75
C THR A 30 5.26 -11.20 -10.86
N HIS A 31 4.00 -11.26 -10.41
CA HIS A 31 3.04 -10.17 -10.58
C HIS A 31 2.67 -9.53 -9.24
N ILE A 32 2.13 -10.29 -8.29
CA ILE A 32 1.53 -9.71 -7.08
C ILE A 32 2.59 -9.06 -6.18
N LEU A 33 3.65 -9.80 -5.82
CA LEU A 33 4.72 -9.25 -4.99
C LEU A 33 5.48 -8.12 -5.67
N ARG A 34 5.63 -8.19 -6.99
CA ARG A 34 6.24 -7.12 -7.79
C ARG A 34 5.41 -5.84 -7.72
N ASP A 35 4.09 -5.95 -7.90
CA ASP A 35 3.17 -4.81 -7.84
C ASP A 35 3.07 -4.24 -6.43
N LEU A 36 2.99 -5.10 -5.40
CA LEU A 36 2.91 -4.67 -4.01
C LEU A 36 4.14 -3.84 -3.60
N VAL A 37 5.34 -4.38 -3.83
CA VAL A 37 6.60 -3.68 -3.50
C VAL A 37 6.80 -2.45 -4.41
N GLY A 38 6.46 -2.55 -5.69
CA GLY A 38 6.55 -1.44 -6.64
C GLY A 38 5.63 -0.27 -6.27
N ASN A 39 4.38 -0.57 -5.88
CA ASN A 39 3.41 0.42 -5.44
C ASN A 39 3.83 1.06 -4.12
N LEU A 40 4.35 0.28 -3.17
CA LEU A 40 4.87 0.81 -1.90
C LEU A 40 6.05 1.75 -2.13
N ARG A 41 7.03 1.35 -2.94
CA ARG A 41 8.17 2.19 -3.32
C ARG A 41 7.74 3.46 -4.04
N THR A 42 6.73 3.36 -4.91
CA THR A 42 6.19 4.53 -5.61
C THR A 42 5.46 5.44 -4.64
N PHE A 43 4.70 4.90 -3.69
CA PHE A 43 3.99 5.66 -2.67
C PHE A 43 4.94 6.50 -1.81
N THR A 44 6.07 5.94 -1.37
CA THR A 44 7.05 6.65 -0.53
C THR A 44 7.86 7.70 -1.30
N SER A 45 8.01 7.54 -2.62
CA SER A 45 8.80 8.44 -3.47
C SER A 45 7.96 9.33 -4.40
N GLN A 46 6.63 9.29 -4.27
CA GLN A 46 5.72 9.95 -5.20
C GLN A 46 5.87 11.48 -5.21
N ARG A 47 5.52 12.07 -6.35
CA ARG A 47 5.30 13.52 -6.46
C ARG A 47 3.87 13.86 -6.07
N VAL A 48 3.64 15.09 -5.66
CA VAL A 48 2.27 15.59 -5.42
C VAL A 48 1.78 16.34 -6.65
N ARG A 49 0.49 16.24 -6.95
CA ARG A 49 -0.15 16.90 -8.09
C ARG A 49 -1.07 18.01 -7.60
N CYS A 50 -0.98 19.19 -8.22
CA CYS A 50 -2.00 20.23 -8.03
C CYS A 50 -3.28 19.90 -8.80
N MET A 51 -4.43 19.97 -8.13
CA MET A 51 -5.74 19.73 -8.76
C MET A 51 -6.15 20.81 -9.76
N LYS A 52 -5.69 22.05 -9.56
CA LYS A 52 -6.09 23.20 -10.39
C LYS A 52 -5.24 23.35 -11.66
N CYS A 53 -3.91 23.39 -11.52
CA CYS A 53 -3.00 23.67 -12.64
C CYS A 53 -2.19 22.45 -13.12
N GLY A 54 -2.33 21.30 -12.46
CA GLY A 54 -1.63 20.07 -12.83
C GLY A 54 -0.12 20.05 -12.54
N SER A 55 0.45 21.09 -11.93
CA SER A 55 1.87 21.10 -11.53
C SER A 55 2.22 19.91 -10.65
N LYS A 56 3.39 19.30 -10.86
CA LYS A 56 3.85 18.11 -10.13
C LYS A 56 5.14 18.37 -9.34
N PRO A 57 5.11 19.20 -8.28
CA PRO A 57 6.31 19.41 -7.47
C PRO A 57 6.77 18.12 -6.80
N ARG A 58 8.09 17.97 -6.64
CA ARG A 58 8.69 16.77 -6.03
C ARG A 58 8.32 16.62 -4.56
N ARG A 59 8.18 17.72 -3.83
CA ARG A 59 7.84 17.74 -2.39
C ARG A 59 6.67 18.70 -2.17
N VAL A 60 5.94 18.49 -1.08
CA VAL A 60 4.90 19.43 -0.64
C VAL A 60 5.59 20.71 -0.16
N PRO A 61 5.23 21.89 -0.69
CA PRO A 61 5.65 23.18 -0.16
C PRO A 61 5.34 23.34 1.32
N LEU A 62 6.16 24.08 2.06
CA LEU A 62 5.91 24.38 3.49
C LEU A 62 4.55 25.07 3.71
N GLY A 63 4.11 25.90 2.76
CA GLY A 63 2.79 26.55 2.82
C GLY A 63 1.61 25.64 2.46
N GLY A 64 1.83 24.34 2.17
CA GLY A 64 0.78 23.36 1.87
C GLY A 64 0.02 23.55 0.55
N VAL A 65 0.24 24.66 -0.16
CA VAL A 65 -0.46 25.02 -1.40
C VAL A 65 0.46 25.00 -2.61
N CYS A 66 -0.11 24.88 -3.81
CA CYS A 66 0.65 25.00 -5.05
C CYS A 66 1.25 26.40 -5.22
N HIS A 67 2.58 26.50 -5.32
CA HIS A 67 3.30 27.76 -5.56
C HIS A 67 2.85 28.52 -6.82
N ARG A 68 2.30 27.84 -7.84
CA ARG A 68 1.92 28.46 -9.12
C ARG A 68 0.52 29.06 -9.13
N CYS A 69 -0.43 28.48 -8.38
CA CYS A 69 -1.85 28.84 -8.50
C CYS A 69 -2.65 28.82 -7.20
N GLY A 70 -2.01 28.54 -6.05
CA GLY A 70 -2.66 28.42 -4.74
C GLY A 70 -3.57 27.20 -4.59
N GLY A 71 -3.68 26.34 -5.61
CA GLY A 71 -4.56 25.17 -5.57
C GLY A 71 -4.07 24.06 -4.63
N LYS A 72 -5.02 23.22 -4.19
CA LYS A 72 -4.77 22.05 -3.33
C LYS A 72 -3.86 21.04 -4.02
N LEU A 73 -2.90 20.51 -3.27
CA LEU A 73 -2.00 19.42 -3.67
C LEU A 73 -2.57 18.10 -3.16
N VAL A 74 -2.49 17.07 -4.00
CA VAL A 74 -2.92 15.71 -3.66
C VAL A 74 -1.84 14.70 -4.03
N ALA A 75 -1.79 13.59 -3.29
CA ALA A 75 -0.97 12.44 -3.64
C ALA A 75 -1.44 11.83 -4.98
N THR A 76 -0.51 11.23 -5.72
CA THR A 76 -0.81 10.55 -6.98
C THR A 76 -1.11 9.07 -6.79
N VAL A 77 -0.53 8.47 -5.74
CA VAL A 77 -0.71 7.08 -5.34
C VAL A 77 -1.33 7.10 -3.95
N PHE A 78 -2.45 6.40 -3.79
CA PHE A 78 -3.19 6.33 -2.54
C PHE A 78 -2.94 5.01 -1.82
N ARG A 79 -3.09 5.02 -0.50
CA ARG A 79 -2.98 3.84 0.38
C ARG A 79 -3.77 2.63 -0.13
N MET A 80 -5.04 2.85 -0.47
CA MET A 80 -5.94 1.83 -1.01
C MET A 80 -5.39 1.11 -2.25
N GLY A 81 -4.60 1.82 -3.08
CA GLY A 81 -3.96 1.23 -4.25
C GLY A 81 -2.89 0.20 -3.92
N VAL A 82 -2.27 0.31 -2.74
CA VAL A 82 -1.24 -0.60 -2.25
C VAL A 82 -1.88 -1.76 -1.49
N GLU A 83 -2.80 -1.47 -0.55
CA GLU A 83 -3.41 -2.48 0.34
C GLU A 83 -4.22 -3.55 -0.41
N LYS A 84 -4.88 -3.18 -1.52
CA LYS A 84 -5.70 -4.12 -2.31
C LYS A 84 -4.94 -5.38 -2.74
N TYR A 85 -3.63 -5.28 -2.96
CA TYR A 85 -2.79 -6.41 -3.37
C TYR A 85 -2.38 -7.31 -2.21
N LEU A 86 -2.30 -6.76 -1.01
CA LEU A 86 -1.91 -7.49 0.19
C LEU A 86 -2.96 -8.55 0.56
N ASP A 87 -4.23 -8.19 0.46
CA ASP A 87 -5.35 -9.10 0.76
C ASP A 87 -5.31 -10.32 -0.16
N VAL A 88 -5.15 -10.08 -1.48
CA VAL A 88 -5.09 -11.16 -2.47
C VAL A 88 -3.83 -12.00 -2.30
N ALA A 89 -2.68 -11.38 -1.99
CA ALA A 89 -1.45 -12.12 -1.75
C ALA A 89 -1.57 -13.06 -0.54
N THR A 90 -2.21 -12.58 0.54
CA THR A 90 -2.46 -13.37 1.76
C THR A 90 -3.40 -14.53 1.46
N GLU A 91 -4.54 -14.27 0.79
CA GLU A 91 -5.49 -15.30 0.37
C GLU A 91 -4.83 -16.41 -0.47
N MET A 92 -3.97 -16.04 -1.42
CA MET A 92 -3.25 -17.00 -2.26
C MET A 92 -2.27 -17.87 -1.47
N VAL A 93 -1.52 -17.26 -0.57
CA VAL A 93 -0.51 -17.96 0.23
C VAL A 93 -1.16 -18.96 1.18
N ASP A 94 -2.27 -18.57 1.82
CA ASP A 94 -3.02 -19.43 2.74
C ASP A 94 -3.76 -20.56 2.00
N ARG A 95 -4.44 -20.24 0.88
CA ARG A 95 -5.24 -21.24 0.12
C ARG A 95 -4.37 -22.34 -0.49
N TYR A 96 -3.23 -21.98 -1.08
CA TYR A 96 -2.37 -22.92 -1.81
C TYR A 96 -1.19 -23.45 -0.98
N GLN A 97 -1.17 -23.17 0.34
CA GLN A 97 -0.11 -23.57 1.28
C GLN A 97 1.29 -23.35 0.71
N ILE A 98 1.52 -22.13 0.22
CA ILE A 98 2.75 -21.76 -0.44
C ILE A 98 3.90 -21.77 0.59
N ARG A 99 5.13 -22.07 0.15
CA ARG A 99 6.32 -22.23 1.01
C ARG A 99 6.43 -21.13 2.09
N PRO A 100 6.93 -21.44 3.30
CA PRO A 100 7.00 -20.51 4.44
C PRO A 100 7.69 -19.17 4.14
N TYR A 101 8.65 -19.16 3.21
CA TYR A 101 9.30 -17.94 2.74
C TYR A 101 8.32 -16.85 2.29
N TYR A 102 7.25 -17.24 1.59
CA TYR A 102 6.27 -16.29 1.05
C TYR A 102 5.36 -15.73 2.15
N HIS A 103 5.00 -16.53 3.16
CA HIS A 103 4.33 -16.05 4.36
C HIS A 103 5.17 -14.99 5.06
N GLN A 104 6.42 -15.32 5.41
CA GLN A 104 7.34 -14.40 6.08
C GLN A 104 7.55 -13.11 5.28
N ARG A 105 7.71 -13.23 3.95
CA ARG A 105 7.88 -12.07 3.08
C ARG A 105 6.64 -11.18 3.09
N LEU A 106 5.43 -11.74 3.10
CA LEU A 106 4.21 -10.96 3.23
C LEU A 106 4.11 -10.30 4.60
N ASP A 107 4.47 -10.99 5.67
CA ASP A 107 4.43 -10.43 7.03
C ASP A 107 5.37 -9.23 7.18
N LEU A 108 6.56 -9.29 6.57
CA LEU A 108 7.46 -8.13 6.51
C LEU A 108 6.83 -6.94 5.76
N ILE A 109 6.14 -7.20 4.65
CA ILE A 109 5.46 -6.14 3.88
C ILE A 109 4.27 -5.59 4.67
N LYS A 110 3.52 -6.43 5.40
CA LYS A 110 2.42 -6.01 6.29
C LYS A 110 2.94 -5.04 7.35
N LEU A 111 4.06 -5.40 7.99
CA LEU A 111 4.72 -4.56 8.98
C LEU A 111 5.17 -3.22 8.36
N GLU A 112 5.79 -3.24 7.18
CA GLU A 112 6.23 -2.02 6.50
C GLU A 112 5.04 -1.09 6.17
N LEU A 113 3.91 -1.66 5.73
CA LEU A 113 2.68 -0.92 5.48
C LEU A 113 2.10 -0.33 6.77
N SER A 114 2.04 -1.09 7.86
CA SER A 114 1.51 -0.59 9.13
C SER A 114 2.35 0.56 9.70
N GLU A 115 3.68 0.50 9.53
CA GLU A 115 4.58 1.57 9.95
C GLU A 115 4.45 2.80 9.06
N THR A 116 4.39 2.61 7.73
CA THR A 116 4.27 3.71 6.76
C THR A 116 2.95 4.47 6.89
N PHE A 117 1.86 3.76 7.18
CA PHE A 117 0.52 4.33 7.30
C PHE A 117 0.07 4.52 8.75
N ARG A 118 1.01 4.49 9.71
CA ARG A 118 0.71 4.71 11.11
C ARG A 118 -0.03 6.05 11.27
N PRO A 119 -1.22 6.08 11.89
CA PRO A 119 -1.89 7.33 12.17
C PRO A 119 -0.97 8.18 13.05
N LEU A 120 -0.85 9.47 12.74
CA LEU A 120 -0.18 10.40 13.64
C LEU A 120 -0.91 10.33 14.99
N PRO A 121 -0.18 10.31 16.11
CA PRO A 121 -0.81 10.46 17.42
C PRO A 121 -1.69 11.70 17.34
N GLU A 122 -2.95 11.58 17.77
CA GLU A 122 -3.77 12.77 18.01
C GLU A 122 -2.92 13.71 18.86
N GLU A 123 -2.75 14.96 18.43
CA GLU A 123 -2.15 15.98 19.29
C GLU A 123 -2.97 15.96 20.57
N LYS A 124 -2.44 15.32 21.62
CA LYS A 124 -3.00 15.49 22.96
C LYS A 124 -2.99 17.00 23.13
N ALA A 125 -4.18 17.61 23.15
CA ALA A 125 -4.33 19.03 23.35
C ALA A 125 -3.38 19.38 24.49
N GLN A 126 -2.37 20.22 24.21
CA GLN A 126 -1.41 20.62 25.22
C GLN A 126 -2.25 21.10 26.40
N GLN A 127 -2.31 20.31 27.47
CA GLN A 127 -2.96 20.73 28.69
C GLN A 127 -2.19 21.98 29.07
N LYS A 128 -2.87 23.13 29.01
CA LYS A 128 -2.33 24.38 29.54
C LYS A 128 -2.23 24.16 31.03
N LEU A 129 -1.10 23.63 31.49
CA LEU A 129 -0.74 23.56 32.88
C LEU A 129 -0.67 24.99 33.38
N LEU A 130 -1.69 25.42 34.10
CA LEU A 130 -1.74 26.76 34.68
C LEU A 130 -0.88 26.72 35.94
N ILE A 131 -0.04 27.73 36.16
CA ILE A 131 0.80 27.84 37.37
C ILE A 131 -0.07 27.81 38.65
N SER A 132 -1.33 28.21 38.56
CA SER A 132 -2.33 28.12 39.64
C SER A 132 -2.73 26.69 40.03
N GLU A 133 -2.40 25.67 39.23
CA GLU A 133 -2.68 24.26 39.53
C GLU A 133 -1.58 23.62 40.40
N PHE A 134 -0.48 24.33 40.63
CA PHE A 134 0.67 23.90 41.43
C PHE A 134 0.90 24.74 42.69
N ALA A 135 -0.07 25.59 43.05
CA ALA A 135 -0.03 26.46 44.23
C ALA A 135 -0.99 25.97 45.32
#